data_AF-Q2TQD2-F1
#
_entry.id   AF-Q2TQD2-F1
#
_cell.length_a   1.000
_cell.length_b   1.000
_cell.length_c   1.000
_cell.angle_alpha   90.00
_cell.angle_beta   90.00
_cell.angle_gamma   90.00
#
_symmetry.space_group_name_H-M   'P 1'
#
loop_
_entity.id
_entity.type
_entity.pdbx_description
1 polymer ?
#
loop_
_entity_poly.entity_id
_entity_poly.type
_entity_poly.pdbx_seq_one_letter_code
_entity_poly.pdbx_strand_id
1 'polypeptide(L)' 'YTCVSRPGLGEPHFFAVGYVDDTQFARFDSDAPNPRMEPRAPWVEQEGPEFWEEVTREAKDGQQRFRSELNILPG' A
#
# COMPACT_ATOMS: atom_id res chain seq x y z
N TYR A 1 -2.16 5.09 -5.17
CA TYR A 1 -1.87 5.19 -3.74
C TYR A 1 -2.86 6.14 -3.10
N THR A 2 -3.32 5.83 -1.90
CA THR A 2 -4.21 6.68 -1.13
C THR A 2 -3.74 6.71 0.32
N CYS A 3 -3.69 7.89 0.92
CA CYS A 3 -3.37 8.09 2.33
C CYS A 3 -4.46 8.95 2.97
N VAL A 4 -5.02 8.51 4.09
CA VAL A 4 -6.13 9.15 4.78
C VAL A 4 -5.68 9.54 6.20
N SER A 5 -5.73 10.84 6.51
CA SER A 5 -5.42 11.32 7.86
C SER A 5 -6.45 10.81 8.87
N ARG A 6 -6.01 10.53 10.09
CA ARG A 6 -6.87 10.02 11.18
C ARG A 6 -6.59 10.77 12.49
N PRO A 7 -6.97 12.05 12.60
CA PRO A 7 -6.68 12.85 13.79
C PRO A 7 -7.18 12.17 15.08
N GLY A 8 -6.28 11.94 16.03
CA GLY A 8 -6.60 11.31 17.31
C GLY A 8 -6.77 9.78 17.30
N LEU A 9 -6.64 9.12 16.14
CA LEU A 9 -6.83 7.67 15.98
C LEU A 9 -5.56 6.92 15.52
N GLY A 10 -4.40 7.59 15.54
CA GLY A 10 -3.09 6.99 15.25
C GLY A 10 -2.48 7.43 13.93
N GLU A 11 -1.64 6.58 13.34
CA GLU A 11 -1.01 6.87 12.04
C GLU A 11 -2.06 6.96 10.91
N PRO A 12 -1.81 7.77 9.86
CA PRO A 12 -2.66 7.81 8.67
C PRO A 12 -2.86 6.40 8.07
N HIS A 13 -4.06 6.13 7.56
CA HIS A 13 -4.33 4.87 6.85
C HIS A 13 -3.80 4.99 5.43
N PHE A 14 -2.92 4.07 5.03
CA PHE A 14 -2.35 4.04 3.69
C PHE A 14 -2.70 2.74 2.98
N PHE A 15 -3.12 2.84 1.72
CA PHE A 15 -3.32 1.69 0.86
C PHE A 15 -2.89 1.95 -0.59
N ALA A 16 -2.39 0.90 -1.22
CA ALA A 16 -2.04 0.86 -2.63
C ALA A 16 -2.85 -0.22 -3.31
N VAL A 17 -3.37 0.05 -4.51
CA VAL A 17 -4.14 -0.92 -5.29
C VAL A 17 -3.67 -0.85 -6.73
N GLY A 18 -3.35 -2.00 -7.31
CA GLY A 18 -3.01 -2.17 -8.72
C GLY A 18 -4.16 -2.79 -9.48
N TYR A 19 -4.48 -2.24 -10.66
CA TYR A 19 -5.48 -2.75 -11.59
C TYR A 19 -4.87 -2.99 -12.97
N VAL A 20 -5.36 -4.02 -13.65
CA VAL A 20 -5.19 -4.26 -15.09
C VAL A 20 -6.58 -4.61 -15.63
N ASP A 21 -7.06 -3.90 -16.65
CA ASP A 21 -8.38 -4.12 -17.28
C ASP A 21 -9.52 -4.36 -16.27
N ASP A 22 -9.73 -3.38 -15.39
CA ASP A 22 -10.72 -3.40 -14.29
C ASP A 22 -10.56 -4.52 -13.26
N THR A 23 -9.52 -5.34 -13.39
CA THR A 23 -9.20 -6.44 -12.47
C THR A 23 -8.14 -5.99 -11.48
N GLN A 24 -8.50 -5.96 -10.20
CA GLN A 24 -7.54 -5.72 -9.13
C GLN A 24 -6.57 -6.91 -9.05
N PHE A 25 -5.27 -6.64 -9.17
CA PHE A 25 -4.25 -7.70 -9.15
C PHE A 25 -3.35 -7.66 -7.93
N ALA A 26 -3.18 -6.50 -7.30
CA ALA A 26 -2.37 -6.37 -6.10
C ALA A 26 -2.96 -5.36 -5.11
N ARG A 27 -2.76 -5.59 -3.82
CA ARG A 27 -3.14 -4.65 -2.75
C ARG A 27 -2.08 -4.60 -1.65
N PHE A 28 -1.77 -3.40 -1.19
CA PHE A 28 -1.11 -3.15 0.08
C PHE A 28 -2.07 -2.42 1.00
N ASP A 29 -2.12 -2.81 2.28
CA ASP A 29 -2.91 -2.16 3.31
C ASP A 29 -2.07 -1.98 4.58
N SER A 30 -1.88 -0.74 5.03
CA SER A 30 -1.05 -0.44 6.21
C SER A 30 -1.66 -0.94 7.51
N ASP A 31 -2.97 -1.15 7.56
CA ASP A 31 -3.69 -1.59 8.76
C ASP A 31 -3.76 -3.13 8.85
N ALA A 32 -3.27 -3.85 7.84
CA ALA A 32 -3.19 -5.31 7.91
C ALA A 32 -2.22 -5.76 9.02
N PRO A 33 -2.45 -6.90 9.69
CA PRO A 33 -1.55 -7.40 10.75
C PRO A 33 -0.09 -7.61 10.30
N ASN A 34 0.11 -7.89 9.01
CA ASN A 34 1.43 -7.98 8.39
C ASN A 34 1.40 -7.21 7.04
N PRO A 35 1.64 -5.89 7.05
CA PRO A 35 1.56 -5.07 5.85
C PRO A 35 2.59 -5.51 4.81
N ARG A 36 2.08 -6.08 3.71
CA ARG A 36 2.82 -6.48 2.52
C ARG A 36 1.92 -6.32 1.29
N MET A 37 2.53 -6.32 0.11
CA MET A 37 1.76 -6.42 -1.11
C MET A 37 1.21 -7.84 -1.24
N GLU A 38 -0.09 -7.95 -1.52
CA GLU A 38 -0.78 -9.22 -1.64
C GLU A 38 -1.36 -9.39 -3.06
N PRO A 39 -1.23 -10.59 -3.67
CA PRO A 39 -1.89 -10.91 -4.92
C PRO A 39 -3.42 -10.89 -4.75
N ARG A 40 -4.11 -10.41 -5.78
CA ARG A 40 -5.58 -10.33 -5.85
C ARG A 40 -6.15 -10.96 -7.10
N ALA A 41 -5.29 -11.46 -8.00
CA ALA A 41 -5.68 -12.20 -9.19
C ALA A 41 -4.77 -13.42 -9.39
N PRO A 42 -5.27 -14.56 -9.92
CA PRO A 42 -4.47 -15.79 -10.02
C PRO A 42 -3.21 -15.66 -10.90
N TRP A 43 -3.26 -14.81 -11.93
CA TRP A 43 -2.17 -14.67 -12.89
C TRP A 43 -0.91 -13.99 -12.32
N VAL A 44 -1.01 -13.31 -11.17
CA VAL A 44 0.16 -12.69 -10.52
C VAL A 44 0.74 -13.59 -9.43
N GLU A 45 0.07 -14.68 -9.05
CA GLU A 45 0.60 -15.64 -8.05
C GLU A 45 1.85 -16.37 -8.53
N GLN A 46 2.10 -16.38 -9.84
CA GLN A 46 3.32 -16.95 -10.45
C GLN A 46 4.57 -16.11 -10.20
N GLU A 47 4.42 -14.85 -9.76
CA GLU A 47 5.55 -13.96 -9.48
C GLU A 47 6.34 -14.45 -8.26
N GLY A 48 7.66 -14.36 -8.37
CA GLY A 48 8.59 -14.82 -7.35
C GLY A 48 8.54 -13.99 -6.07
N PRO A 49 9.08 -14.51 -4.95
CA PRO A 49 9.17 -13.77 -3.70
C PRO A 49 9.96 -12.46 -3.84
N GLU A 50 10.98 -12.41 -4.72
CA GLU A 50 11.76 -11.18 -4.93
C GLU A 50 10.90 -10.02 -5.45
N PHE A 51 9.98 -10.31 -6.39
CA PHE A 51 9.04 -9.33 -6.91
C PHE A 51 8.16 -8.80 -5.78
N TRP A 52 7.57 -9.68 -4.98
CA TRP A 52 6.69 -9.30 -3.87
C TRP A 52 7.40 -8.50 -2.77
N GLU A 53 8.65 -8.85 -2.47
CA GLU A 53 9.50 -8.12 -1.54
C GLU A 53 9.81 -6.70 -2.04
N GLU A 54 10.14 -6.57 -3.32
CA GLU A 54 10.43 -5.27 -3.95
C GLU A 54 9.20 -4.35 -3.91
N VAL A 55 8.05 -4.82 -4.42
CA VAL A 55 6.84 -4.00 -4.44
C VAL A 55 6.28 -3.71 -3.04
N THR A 56 6.57 -4.59 -2.07
CA THR A 56 6.27 -4.32 -0.65
C THR A 56 7.15 -3.21 -0.09
N ARG A 57 8.44 -3.20 -0.41
CA ARG A 57 9.37 -2.13 -0.01
C ARG A 57 8.92 -0.79 -0.59
N GLU A 58 8.60 -0.74 -1.89
CA GLU A 58 8.10 0.46 -2.54
C GLU A 58 6.80 1.00 -1.92
N ALA A 59 5.86 0.10 -1.59
CA ALA A 59 4.63 0.50 -0.92
C ALA A 59 4.89 1.09 0.47
N LYS A 60 5.84 0.52 1.23
CA LYS A 60 6.26 1.06 2.54
C LYS A 60 6.95 2.42 2.40
N ASP A 61 7.80 2.60 1.40
CA ASP A 61 8.44 3.90 1.12
C ASP A 61 7.38 4.96 0.77
N GLY A 62 6.38 4.59 -0.04
CA GLY A 62 5.20 5.41 -0.32
C GLY A 62 4.45 5.81 0.95
N GLN A 63 4.12 4.86 1.83
CA GLN A 63 3.47 5.12 3.12
C GLN A 63 4.23 6.18 3.94
N GLN A 64 5.56 6.05 4.07
CA GLN A 64 6.38 6.98 4.83
C GLN A 64 6.40 8.38 4.22
N ARG A 65 6.45 8.46 2.88
CA ARG A 65 6.38 9.72 2.14
C ARG A 65 5.05 10.44 2.38
N PHE A 66 3.92 9.76 2.15
CA PHE A 66 2.60 10.37 2.34
C PHE A 66 2.32 10.75 3.79
N ARG A 67 2.81 9.97 4.77
CA ARG A 67 2.76 10.34 6.18
C ARG A 67 3.47 11.68 6.43
N SER A 68 4.62 11.88 5.81
CA SER A 68 5.39 13.12 5.95
C SER A 68 4.69 14.30 5.26
N GLU A 69 4.10 14.07 4.09
CA GLU A 69 3.32 15.09 3.36
C GLU A 69 2.08 15.53 4.15
N LEU A 70 1.34 14.61 4.78
CA LEU A 70 0.19 14.94 5.62
C LEU A 70 0.55 15.72 6.90
N ASN A 71 1.80 15.64 7.37
CA ASN A 71 2.25 16.46 8.50
C ASN A 71 2.59 17.90 8.07
N ILE A 72 2.84 18.15 6.78
CA ILE A 72 3.21 19.46 6.24
C ILE A 72 1.98 20.21 5.71
N LEU A 73 1.00 19.47 5.18
CA LEU A 73 -0.24 20.03 4.68
C LEU A 73 -1.26 20.13 5.83
N PRO A 74 -1.73 21.33 6.21
CA PRO A 74 -2.90 21.42 7.09
C PRO A 74 -4.11 20.83 6.37
N GLY A 75 -4.81 19.92 7.05
CA GLY A 75 -6.02 19.27 6.55
C GLY A 75 -7.25 20.16 6.56
#